data_AF-A0A2V7VHC7-F1
#
_entry.id   AF-A0A2V7VHC7-F1
#
_cell.length_a   1.000
_cell.length_b   1.000
_cell.length_c   1.000
_cell.angle_alpha   90.00
_cell.angle_beta   90.00
_cell.angle_gamma   90.00
#
_symmetry.space_group_name_H-M   'P 1'
#
loop_
_entity.id
_entity.type
_entity.pdbx_description
1 polymer ?
#
loop_
_entity_poly.entity_id
_entity_poly.type
_entity_poly.pdbx_seq_one_letter_code
_entity_poly.pdbx_strand_id
1 'polypeptide(L)' 'MRKVTRGHGGMDFLEDWRLIECLRRGLPTDQNVYDAAAWSAIAGLTERSVAEGSRPVEVPDFTRGRWKTTPPLPVIES' A
#
# COMPACT_ATOMS: atom_id res chain seq x y z
N MET A 1 28.48 5.52 -22.94
CA MET A 1 27.96 4.64 -21.87
C MET A 1 26.88 5.38 -21.10
N ARG A 2 25.65 4.88 -21.10
CA ARG A 2 24.52 5.51 -20.42
C ARG A 2 24.55 5.06 -18.96
N LYS A 3 24.88 5.98 -18.05
CA LYS A 3 24.87 5.74 -16.61
C LYS A 3 23.41 5.58 -16.19
N VAL A 4 22.97 4.36 -15.89
CA VAL A 4 21.65 4.11 -15.32
C VAL A 4 21.69 4.62 -13.88
N THR A 5 21.20 5.83 -13.69
CA THR A 5 20.96 6.42 -12.37
C THR A 5 19.87 5.62 -11.68
N ARG A 6 20.12 5.20 -10.43
CA ARG A 6 19.19 4.47 -9.56
C ARG A 6 17.91 5.31 -9.30
N GLY A 7 16.95 5.23 -10.20
CA GLY A 7 15.57 5.71 -10.07
C GLY A 7 14.66 4.85 -10.99
N HIS A 8 13.49 4.44 -10.49
CA HIS A 8 12.55 3.46 -11.08
C HIS A 8 13.21 2.28 -11.82
N GLY A 9 13.67 1.27 -11.06
CA GLY A 9 14.30 0.08 -11.62
C GLY A 9 15.03 -0.78 -10.59
N GLY A 10 15.33 -0.24 -9.40
CA GLY A 10 15.77 -1.03 -8.24
C GLY A 10 14.59 -1.41 -7.33
N MET A 11 13.84 -0.41 -6.86
CA MET A 11 12.66 -0.62 -6.02
C MET A 11 11.54 -1.33 -6.79
N ASP A 12 11.22 -0.88 -8.00
CA ASP A 12 10.17 -1.47 -8.83
C ASP A 12 10.47 -2.94 -9.14
N PHE A 13 11.74 -3.27 -9.42
CA PHE A 13 12.15 -4.66 -9.59
C PHE A 13 11.88 -5.48 -8.32
N LEU A 14 12.21 -4.94 -7.15
CA LEU A 14 11.99 -5.63 -5.87
C LEU A 14 10.49 -5.79 -5.57
N GLU A 15 9.68 -4.77 -5.83
CA GLU A 15 8.21 -4.80 -5.72
C GLU A 15 7.63 -5.91 -6.60
N ASP A 16 7.91 -5.87 -7.90
CA ASP A 16 7.41 -6.85 -8.87
C ASP A 16 7.91 -8.26 -8.53
N TRP A 17 9.18 -8.39 -8.16
CA TRP A 17 9.77 -9.67 -7.76
C TRP A 17 9.08 -10.25 -6.52
N ARG A 18 8.83 -9.45 -5.48
CA ARG A 18 8.11 -9.88 -4.26
C ARG A 18 6.68 -10.28 -4.58
N LEU A 19 5.99 -9.51 -5.41
CA LEU A 19 4.63 -9.85 -5.85
C LEU A 19 4.63 -11.22 -6.55
N ILE A 20 5.50 -11.41 -7.53
CA ILE A 20 5.63 -12.69 -8.27
C ILE A 20 6.00 -13.82 -7.32
N GLU A 21 6.90 -13.60 -6.37
CA GLU A 21 7.29 -14.59 -5.38
C GLU A 21 6.09 -15.02 -4.51
N CYS A 22 5.32 -14.07 -3.98
CA CYS A 22 4.12 -14.39 -3.19
C CYS A 22 3.11 -15.21 -3.98
N LEU A 23 2.90 -14.86 -5.25
CA LEU A 23 2.03 -15.62 -6.14
C LEU A 23 2.54 -17.04 -6.41
N ARG A 24 3.86 -17.21 -6.64
CA ARG A 24 4.48 -18.52 -6.90
C ARG A 24 4.49 -19.43 -5.67
N ARG A 25 4.62 -18.85 -4.47
CA ARG A 25 4.76 -19.58 -3.21
C ARG A 25 3.47 -19.67 -2.39
N GLY A 26 2.39 -19.02 -2.84
CA GLY A 26 1.12 -18.95 -2.10
C GLY A 26 1.23 -18.17 -0.79
N LEU A 27 2.11 -17.16 -0.73
CA LEU A 27 2.27 -16.27 0.42
C LEU A 27 1.28 -15.11 0.35
N PRO A 28 0.88 -14.52 1.49
CA PRO A 28 0.19 -13.24 1.47
C PRO A 28 1.07 -12.18 0.78
N THR A 29 0.43 -11.25 0.07
CA THR A 29 1.14 -10.09 -0.50
C THR A 29 1.59 -9.15 0.62
N ASP A 30 2.74 -8.50 0.42
CA ASP A 30 3.31 -7.58 1.41
C ASP A 30 2.40 -6.37 1.69
N GLN A 31 1.61 -5.98 0.69
CA GLN A 31 0.54 -5.00 0.78
C GLN A 31 -0.78 -5.69 0.40
N ASN A 32 -1.78 -5.64 1.28
CA ASN A 32 -3.06 -6.29 1.05
C ASN A 32 -4.11 -5.32 0.48
N VAL A 33 -5.28 -5.85 0.13
CA VAL A 33 -6.38 -5.07 -0.48
C VAL A 33 -6.89 -3.92 0.41
N TYR A 34 -6.82 -4.06 1.73
CA TYR A 34 -7.29 -3.05 2.67
C TYR A 34 -6.28 -1.91 2.79
N ASP A 35 -4.98 -2.19 2.69
CA ASP A 35 -3.93 -1.18 2.63
C ASP A 35 -4.11 -0.31 1.37
N ALA A 36 -4.29 -0.98 0.22
CA ALA A 36 -4.54 -0.31 -1.05
C ALA A 36 -5.83 0.56 -1.01
N ALA A 37 -6.92 0.05 -0.44
CA ALA A 37 -8.16 0.80 -0.28
C ALA A 37 -8.00 2.01 0.65
N ALA A 38 -7.32 1.83 1.79
CA ALA A 38 -7.09 2.91 2.75
C ALA A 38 -6.26 4.05 2.14
N TRP A 39 -5.21 3.73 1.39
CA TRP A 39 -4.37 4.74 0.73
C TRP A 39 -5.07 5.41 -0.44
N SER A 40 -5.77 4.64 -1.27
CA SER A 40 -6.47 5.18 -2.45
C SER A 40 -7.64 6.09 -2.06
N ALA A 41 -8.32 5.80 -0.96
CA ALA A 41 -9.44 6.61 -0.47
C ALA A 41 -9.04 8.06 -0.13
N ILE A 42 -7.76 8.30 0.20
CA ILE A 42 -7.29 9.64 0.58
C ILE A 42 -7.52 10.67 -0.53
N ALA A 43 -7.42 10.29 -1.80
CA ALA A 43 -7.69 11.21 -2.91
C ALA A 43 -9.10 11.82 -2.82
N GLY A 44 -10.14 10.97 -2.77
CA GLY A 44 -11.52 11.46 -2.67
C GLY A 44 -11.86 12.08 -1.31
N LEU A 45 -11.27 11.59 -0.22
CA LEU A 45 -11.52 12.14 1.13
C LEU A 45 -10.94 13.54 1.30
N THR A 46 -9.77 13.81 0.70
CA THR A 46 -9.14 15.13 0.74
C THR A 46 -9.88 16.13 -0.14
N GLU A 47 -10.32 15.72 -1.33
CA GLU A 47 -11.22 16.53 -2.18
C GLU A 47 -12.49 16.94 -1.41
N ARG A 48 -13.14 15.99 -0.72
CA ARG A 48 -14.30 16.29 0.13
C ARG A 48 -13.97 17.23 1.27
N SER A 49 -12.84 17.02 1.96
CA SER A 49 -12.42 17.88 3.07
C SER A 49 -12.25 19.34 2.61
N VAL A 50 -11.57 19.56 1.48
CA VAL A 50 -11.38 20.90 0.91
C VAL A 50 -12.72 21.54 0.53
N ALA A 51 -13.62 20.78 -0.10
CA ALA A 51 -14.96 21.26 -0.47
C ALA A 51 -15.80 21.67 0.74
N GLU A 52 -15.58 21.05 1.90
CA GLU A 52 -16.27 21.33 3.17
C GLU A 52 -15.53 22.34 4.06
N GLY A 53 -14.65 23.17 3.50
CA GLY A 53 -13.93 24.21 4.24
C GLY A 53 -12.77 23.65 5.08
N SER A 54 -12.08 22.63 4.57
CA SER A 54 -10.97 21.94 5.23
C SER A 54 -11.36 21.28 6.55
N ARG A 55 -12.64 20.90 6.68
CA ARG A 55 -13.15 20.18 7.85
C ARG A 55 -12.54 18.76 7.92
N PRO A 56 -12.27 18.22 9.11
CA PRO A 56 -11.91 16.81 9.26
C PRO A 56 -12.97 15.88 8.67
N VAL A 57 -12.49 14.85 7.97
CA VAL A 57 -13.30 13.85 7.31
C VAL A 57 -12.86 12.46 7.79
N GLU A 58 -13.80 11.65 8.24
CA GLU A 58 -13.51 10.29 8.71
C GLU A 58 -13.04 9.38 7.56
N VAL A 59 -11.97 8.62 7.84
CA VAL A 59 -11.46 7.57 6.94
C VAL A 59 -12.22 6.27 7.23
N PRO A 60 -12.81 5.61 6.22
CA PRO A 60 -13.52 4.35 6.44
C PRO A 60 -12.61 3.24 6.94
N ASP A 61 -13.07 2.47 7.93
CA ASP A 61 -12.42 1.22 8.31
C ASP A 61 -12.80 0.10 7.32
N PHE A 62 -11.99 -0.04 6.27
CA PHE A 62 -12.16 -1.08 5.25
C PHE A 62 -12.00 -2.50 5.81
N THR A 63 -11.37 -2.67 6.97
CA THR A 63 -11.14 -3.97 7.60
C THR A 63 -12.29 -4.41 8.51
N ARG A 64 -13.23 -3.50 8.83
CA ARG A 64 -14.33 -3.71 9.79
C ARG A 64 -13.84 -4.17 11.16
N GLY A 65 -12.83 -3.48 11.69
CA GLY A 65 -12.23 -3.72 13.00
C GLY A 65 -11.13 -4.79 13.02
N ARG A 66 -10.90 -5.52 11.91
CA ARG A 66 -9.89 -6.59 11.86
C ARG A 66 -8.46 -6.07 11.95
N TRP A 67 -8.20 -4.81 11.59
CA TRP A 67 -6.88 -4.18 11.73
C TRP A 67 -6.29 -4.30 13.13
N LYS A 68 -7.13 -4.40 14.18
CA LYS A 68 -6.70 -4.56 15.57
C LYS A 68 -5.99 -5.88 15.86
N THR A 69 -6.26 -6.90 15.05
CA THR A 69 -5.70 -8.25 15.20
C THR A 69 -4.85 -8.67 14.01
N THR A 70 -4.80 -7.87 12.95
CA THR A 70 -3.94 -8.13 11.79
C THR A 70 -2.48 -8.00 12.22
N PRO A 71 -1.65 -9.05 12.04
CA PRO A 71 -0.23 -8.95 12.32
C PRO A 71 0.44 -7.89 11.43
N PRO A 72 1.40 -7.11 11.95
CA PRO A 72 2.18 -6.21 11.12
C PRO A 72 3.02 -7.02 10.10
N LEU A 73 3.33 -6.40 8.96
CA LEU A 73 4.25 -7.00 7.99
C LEU A 73 5.63 -7.19 8.64
N PRO A 74 6.17 -8.43 8.70
CA PRO A 74 7.52 -8.66 9.20
C PRO A 74 8.58 -8.16 8.22
N VAL A 75 9.82 -8.02 8.68
CA VAL A 75 10.96 -7.82 7.77
C VAL A 75 11.14 -9.11 6.96
N ILE A 76 11.04 -8.99 5.65
CA ILE A 76 11.22 -10.13 4.74
C ILE A 76 12.71 -10.31 4.48
N GLU A 77 13.24 -11.44 4.93
CA GLU A 77 14.59 -11.87 4.59
C GLU A 77 14.57 -12.60 3.24
N SER A 78 15.59 -12.32 2.42
CA SER A 78 15.81 -12.90 1.09
C SER A 78 16.58 -14.21 1.16
#